data_AF-A0A1H9SNJ9-F1
#
_entry.id   AF-A0A1H9SNJ9-F1
#
_cell.length_a   1.000
_cell.length_b   1.000
_cell.length_c   1.000
_cell.angle_alpha   90.00
_cell.angle_beta   90.00
_cell.angle_gamma   90.00
#
_symmetry.space_group_name_H-M   'P 1'
#
loop_
_entity.id
_entity.type
_entity.pdbx_description
1 polymer ?
#
loop_
_entity_poly.entity_id
_entity_poly.type
_entity_poly.pdbx_seq_one_letter_code
_entity_poly.pdbx_strand_id
1 'polypeptide(L)'
;MKMWVLLVIFILLMGCSHDEEEVADFSGRVTGPPDKYDVLLVLKEDTLGGESVKSDVNRHLRSGYKANAYRVHLTPSTEISDADGSTMTAGEVEELPYLFLSNRKVAIHTKEPWEEEWTGLDRYLRYQPRFLPVYTADRIELSPYTLDDFITFNSPLNDSTLSLYTFYKNEEDLAFTSEANEKLREHLGERERMTWESFYLHSGNPLEEELALDPVTHLVLSHEGKEIMSNDWREVADYLKHREDE
;
A
#
# COMPACT_ATOMS: atom_id res chain seq x y z
N MET A 1 -27.72 43.13 41.03
CA MET A 1 -27.89 42.78 39.60
C MET A 1 -26.67 43.13 38.73
N LYS A 2 -25.44 43.18 39.27
CA LYS A 2 -24.19 43.45 38.51
C LYS A 2 -23.16 42.31 38.56
N MET A 3 -23.44 41.23 39.30
CA MET A 3 -22.50 40.13 39.53
C MET A 3 -22.63 38.97 38.52
N TRP A 4 -23.72 38.94 37.75
CA TRP A 4 -23.97 37.88 36.75
C TRP A 4 -23.30 38.14 35.40
N VAL A 5 -23.00 39.38 35.06
CA VAL A 5 -22.37 39.74 33.77
C VAL A 5 -20.88 39.36 33.74
N LEU A 6 -20.22 39.28 34.90
CA LEU A 6 -18.81 38.88 35.00
C LEU A 6 -18.61 37.36 34.90
N LEU A 7 -19.62 36.54 35.17
CA LEU A 7 -19.51 35.08 35.10
C LEU A 7 -19.58 34.55 33.65
N VAL A 8 -20.31 35.23 32.76
CA VAL A 8 -20.48 34.81 31.35
C VAL A 8 -19.22 35.10 30.51
N ILE A 9 -18.45 36.13 30.86
CA ILE A 9 -17.20 36.48 30.16
C ILE A 9 -16.08 35.47 30.47
N PHE A 10 -16.07 34.85 31.66
CA PHE A 10 -15.06 33.86 32.03
C PHE A 10 -15.28 32.50 31.35
N ILE A 11 -16.53 32.15 31.01
CA ILE A 11 -16.86 30.91 30.29
C ILE A 11 -16.45 30.99 28.81
N LEU A 12 -16.43 32.20 28.22
CA LEU A 12 -15.99 32.40 26.83
C LEU A 12 -14.46 32.41 26.65
N LEU A 13 -13.68 32.48 27.74
CA LEU A 13 -12.21 32.46 27.68
C LEU A 13 -11.60 31.08 27.97
N MET A 14 -12.40 30.07 28.36
CA MET A 14 -11.93 28.70 28.61
C MET A 14 -12.11 27.74 27.42
N GLY A 15 -12.64 28.19 26.28
CA GLY A 15 -13.00 27.32 25.16
C GLY A 15 -12.18 27.58 23.92
N CYS A 16 -10.87 27.28 23.94
CA CYS A 16 -10.04 26.98 22.76
C CYS A 16 -8.66 26.51 23.23
N SER A 17 -8.58 25.44 24.04
CA SER A 17 -7.42 24.53 23.91
C SER A 17 -7.71 23.71 22.65
N HIS A 18 -7.51 24.36 21.51
CA HIS A 18 -7.35 23.64 20.25
C HIS A 18 -6.03 22.92 20.47
N ASP A 19 -6.09 21.63 20.79
CA ASP A 19 -4.95 20.75 20.52
C ASP A 19 -4.67 20.97 19.03
N GLU A 20 -3.63 21.76 18.74
CA GLU A 20 -3.15 21.96 17.38
C GLU A 20 -2.70 20.57 16.94
N GLU A 21 -3.57 19.86 16.21
CA GLU A 21 -3.18 18.65 15.49
C GLU A 21 -1.95 19.04 14.68
N GLU A 22 -0.79 18.49 15.08
CA GLU A 22 0.44 18.67 14.33
C GLU A 22 0.17 18.19 12.91
N VAL A 23 0.21 19.13 11.97
CA VAL A 23 0.01 18.82 10.56
C VAL A 23 1.28 18.15 10.06
N ALA A 24 1.15 16.94 9.52
CA ALA A 24 2.27 16.23 8.91
C ALA A 24 2.94 17.05 7.82
N ASP A 25 4.27 16.98 7.77
CA ASP A 25 5.07 17.67 6.76
C ASP A 25 4.67 17.22 5.35
N PHE A 26 4.52 15.90 5.15
CA PHE A 26 3.95 15.37 3.93
C PHE A 26 3.22 14.04 4.16
N SER A 27 2.36 13.70 3.20
CA SER A 27 1.75 12.37 3.09
C SER A 27 2.10 11.74 1.75
N GLY A 28 2.10 10.42 1.73
CA GLY A 28 2.40 9.62 0.54
C GLY A 28 2.09 8.15 0.77
N ARG A 29 2.63 7.29 -0.09
CA ARG A 29 2.44 5.84 -0.04
C ARG A 29 3.79 5.13 -0.01
N VAL A 30 3.95 4.18 0.90
CA VAL A 30 5.19 3.41 1.01
C VAL A 30 5.30 2.42 -0.15
N THR A 31 6.52 2.19 -0.64
CA THR A 31 6.74 1.26 -1.75
C THR A 31 6.98 -0.18 -1.31
N GLY A 32 6.92 -0.40 0.00
CA GLY A 32 7.20 -1.66 0.69
C GLY A 32 7.89 -1.41 2.03
N PRO A 33 8.41 -2.47 2.66
CA PRO A 33 9.08 -2.41 3.95
C PRO A 33 10.40 -1.61 3.89
N PRO A 34 10.90 -1.12 5.03
CA PRO A 34 12.18 -0.43 5.08
C PRO A 34 13.31 -1.35 4.58
N ASP A 35 14.32 -0.75 3.96
CA ASP A 35 15.51 -1.49 3.54
C ASP A 35 16.39 -1.86 4.76
N LYS A 36 17.50 -2.58 4.51
CA LYS A 36 18.45 -3.00 5.55
C LYS A 36 19.19 -1.85 6.28
N TYR A 37 18.94 -0.62 5.88
CA TYR A 37 19.47 0.59 6.51
C TYR A 37 18.35 1.41 7.13
N ASP A 38 17.21 0.78 7.39
CA ASP A 38 16.03 1.40 8.01
C ASP A 38 15.50 2.58 7.18
N VAL A 39 15.62 2.51 5.85
CA VAL A 39 15.09 3.54 4.95
C VAL A 39 13.80 3.06 4.30
N LEU A 40 12.71 3.78 4.57
CA LEU A 40 11.48 3.70 3.80
C LEU A 40 11.58 4.52 2.53
N LEU A 41 11.00 4.01 1.45
CA LEU A 41 10.83 4.75 0.23
C LEU A 41 9.35 5.12 0.08
N VAL A 42 9.06 6.42 0.17
CA VAL A 42 7.71 6.99 0.19
C VAL A 42 7.47 7.79 -1.08
N LEU A 43 6.42 7.45 -1.82
CA LEU A 43 5.97 8.16 -3.01
C LEU A 43 4.86 9.14 -2.62
N LYS A 44 5.02 10.44 -2.92
CA LYS A 44 3.91 11.40 -2.87
C LYS A 44 3.14 11.37 -4.19
N GLU A 45 3.85 11.51 -5.31
CA GLU A 45 3.27 11.46 -6.66
C GLU A 45 4.36 11.13 -7.70
N ASP A 46 4.03 10.41 -8.78
CA ASP A 46 4.90 10.30 -9.96
C ASP A 46 4.14 10.40 -11.28
N THR A 47 4.91 10.51 -12.36
CA THR A 47 4.39 10.61 -13.74
C THR A 47 3.85 9.30 -14.33
N LEU A 48 3.90 8.18 -13.60
CA LEU A 48 3.48 6.85 -14.07
C LEU A 48 2.17 6.40 -13.42
N GLY A 49 2.12 6.37 -12.10
CA GLY A 49 1.01 5.94 -11.27
C GLY A 49 0.29 7.06 -10.53
N GLY A 50 0.71 8.31 -10.70
CA GLY A 50 0.19 9.44 -9.94
C GLY A 50 0.55 9.29 -8.46
N GLU A 51 -0.43 9.42 -7.57
CA GLU A 51 -0.23 9.26 -6.12
C GLU A 51 -0.07 7.80 -5.67
N SER A 52 -0.18 6.84 -6.59
CA SER A 52 -0.14 5.41 -6.29
C SER A 52 1.16 4.75 -6.70
N VAL A 53 1.69 3.90 -5.82
CA VAL A 53 2.83 3.04 -6.15
C VAL A 53 2.33 1.90 -7.05
N LYS A 54 2.99 1.71 -8.20
CA LYS A 54 2.73 0.59 -9.09
C LYS A 54 3.80 -0.49 -8.96
N SER A 55 3.42 -1.77 -9.06
CA SER A 55 4.38 -2.87 -9.16
C SER A 55 4.96 -2.93 -10.59
N ASP A 56 5.91 -2.04 -10.87
CA ASP A 56 6.62 -2.04 -12.16
C ASP A 56 7.89 -2.89 -12.09
N VAL A 57 7.89 -4.01 -12.81
CA VAL A 57 9.05 -4.89 -12.97
C VAL A 57 9.99 -4.45 -14.10
N ASN A 58 9.60 -3.42 -14.87
CA ASN A 58 10.36 -2.96 -16.02
C ASN A 58 11.59 -2.14 -15.58
N ARG A 59 12.78 -2.69 -15.84
CA ARG A 59 14.07 -2.07 -15.51
C ARG A 59 14.62 -1.16 -16.62
N HIS A 60 13.89 -0.98 -17.72
CA HIS A 60 14.32 -0.18 -18.86
C HIS A 60 14.31 1.32 -18.53
N LEU A 61 15.03 2.07 -19.37
CA LEU A 61 15.06 3.52 -19.25
C LEU A 61 13.67 4.10 -19.57
N ARG A 62 13.21 5.04 -18.76
CA ARG A 62 11.94 5.74 -18.92
C ARG A 62 12.23 7.21 -19.19
N SER A 63 12.15 7.62 -20.45
CA SER A 63 12.38 9.01 -20.83
C SER A 63 11.31 9.91 -20.20
N GLY A 64 11.75 10.95 -19.49
CA GLY A 64 10.86 11.93 -18.89
C GLY A 64 10.19 11.49 -17.59
N TYR A 65 10.56 10.33 -17.02
CA TYR A 65 10.02 9.92 -15.73
C TYR A 65 10.50 10.86 -14.61
N LYS A 66 9.54 11.34 -13.84
CA LYS A 66 9.76 12.17 -12.65
C LYS A 66 8.93 11.63 -11.50
N ALA A 67 9.48 11.73 -10.29
CA ALA A 67 8.81 11.37 -9.06
C ALA A 67 9.04 12.44 -7.99
N ASN A 68 7.98 12.74 -7.26
CA ASN A 68 7.99 13.42 -5.97
C ASN A 68 7.97 12.32 -4.91
N ALA A 69 9.17 11.87 -4.54
CA ALA A 69 9.37 10.71 -3.67
C ALA A 69 10.59 10.91 -2.79
N TYR A 70 10.57 10.27 -1.62
CA TYR A 70 11.50 10.55 -0.54
C TYR A 70 12.04 9.26 0.07
N ARG A 71 13.30 9.31 0.47
CA ARG A 71 13.92 8.31 1.33
C ARG A 71 13.77 8.77 2.79
N VAL A 72 12.93 8.07 3.53
CA VAL A 72 12.64 8.39 4.92
C VAL A 72 13.43 7.44 5.81
N HIS A 73 14.45 7.95 6.48
CA HIS A 73 15.28 7.18 7.40
C HIS A 73 14.58 7.07 8.76
N LEU A 74 14.43 5.83 9.23
CA LEU A 74 13.89 5.51 10.54
C LEU A 74 15.05 5.44 11.53
N THR A 75 14.87 6.08 12.68
CA THR A 75 15.80 5.98 13.81
C THR A 75 15.15 5.13 14.91
N PRO A 76 15.90 4.56 15.86
CA PRO A 76 15.30 3.81 16.96
C PRO A 76 14.25 4.60 17.76
N SER A 77 14.34 5.93 17.76
CA SER A 77 13.41 6.83 18.42
C SER A 77 12.25 7.31 17.54
N THR A 78 12.17 6.88 16.29
CA THR A 78 11.07 7.29 15.39
C THR A 78 9.77 6.70 15.91
N GLU A 79 8.80 7.56 16.19
CA GLU A 79 7.47 7.17 16.64
C GLU A 79 6.65 6.67 15.44
N ILE A 80 5.96 5.55 15.61
CA ILE A 80 5.06 4.98 14.61
C ILE A 80 3.70 4.83 15.27
N SER A 81 2.69 5.52 14.75
CA SER A 81 1.30 5.40 15.14
C SER A 81 0.54 4.60 14.09
N ASP A 82 -0.04 3.47 14.49
CA ASP A 82 -0.87 2.65 13.61
C ASP A 82 -2.31 3.19 13.57
N ALA A 83 -3.10 2.68 12.62
CA ALA A 83 -4.46 3.09 12.36
C ALA A 83 -5.44 2.78 13.51
N ASP A 84 -5.10 1.85 14.39
CA ASP A 84 -5.86 1.53 15.59
C ASP A 84 -5.55 2.47 16.78
N GLY A 85 -4.64 3.44 16.57
CA GLY A 85 -4.18 4.38 17.58
C GLY A 85 -3.07 3.83 18.49
N SER A 86 -2.55 2.63 18.23
CA SER A 86 -1.37 2.13 18.92
C SER A 86 -0.13 2.91 18.49
N THR A 87 0.73 3.21 19.46
CA THR A 87 1.99 3.93 19.23
C THR A 87 3.16 3.07 19.68
N MET A 88 4.20 3.00 18.86
CA MET A 88 5.42 2.22 19.08
C MET A 88 6.63 2.99 18.58
N THR A 89 7.83 2.60 19.02
CA THR A 89 9.08 3.17 18.47
C THR A 89 9.73 2.18 17.51
N ALA A 90 10.31 2.67 16.41
CA ALA A 90 10.89 1.80 15.38
C ALA A 90 11.98 0.85 15.93
N GLY A 91 12.68 1.23 17.01
CA GLY A 91 13.67 0.39 17.67
C GLY A 91 13.10 -0.80 18.46
N GLU A 92 11.81 -0.80 18.76
CA GLU A 92 11.12 -1.82 19.56
C GLU A 92 10.25 -2.77 18.70
N VAL A 93 10.05 -2.44 17.42
CA VAL A 93 9.18 -3.22 16.52
C VAL A 93 9.98 -4.33 15.84
N GLU A 94 9.77 -5.57 16.26
CA GLU A 94 10.37 -6.74 15.61
C GLU A 94 9.76 -7.02 14.21
N GLU A 95 8.53 -6.56 13.99
CA GLU A 95 7.71 -6.86 12.80
C GLU A 95 7.51 -5.66 11.85
N LEU A 96 8.50 -4.75 11.77
CA LEU A 96 8.45 -3.57 10.88
C LEU A 96 8.03 -3.91 9.44
N PRO A 97 8.47 -5.02 8.82
CA PRO A 97 8.07 -5.33 7.45
C PRO A 97 6.57 -5.52 7.25
N TYR A 98 5.83 -5.97 8.27
CA TYR A 98 4.38 -6.20 8.19
C TYR A 98 3.57 -4.91 8.37
N LEU A 99 4.14 -3.88 8.98
CA LEU A 99 3.49 -2.56 9.13
C LEU A 99 3.48 -1.78 7.81
N PHE A 100 4.55 -1.88 7.02
CA PHE A 100 4.76 -1.08 5.81
C PHE A 100 4.45 -1.87 4.53
N LEU A 101 3.18 -2.27 4.39
CA LEU A 101 2.68 -2.93 3.18
C LEU A 101 2.75 -1.98 1.98
N SER A 102 3.09 -2.51 0.81
CA SER A 102 3.25 -1.70 -0.40
C SER A 102 1.97 -0.93 -0.71
N ASN A 103 2.12 0.32 -1.12
CA ASN A 103 1.05 1.27 -1.42
C ASN A 103 0.24 1.74 -0.19
N ARG A 104 0.55 1.29 1.04
CA ARG A 104 -0.09 1.81 2.26
C ARG A 104 0.18 3.31 2.40
N LYS A 105 -0.88 4.07 2.70
CA LYS A 105 -0.78 5.52 2.93
C LYS A 105 -0.16 5.82 4.29
N VAL A 106 0.75 6.80 4.31
CA VAL A 106 1.46 7.27 5.50
C VAL A 106 1.49 8.80 5.53
N ALA A 107 1.46 9.36 6.72
CA ALA A 107 1.80 10.76 6.98
C ALA A 107 3.13 10.81 7.77
N ILE A 108 4.05 11.68 7.35
CA ILE A 108 5.41 11.74 7.86
C ILE A 108 5.64 13.12 8.48
N HIS A 109 6.13 13.10 9.72
CA HIS A 109 6.71 14.24 10.41
C HIS A 109 8.22 14.05 10.44
N THR A 110 8.95 15.05 9.97
CA THR A 110 10.39 15.01 9.75
C THR A 110 11.14 15.82 10.79
N LYS A 111 12.38 15.41 11.12
CA LYS A 111 13.22 16.15 12.08
C LYS A 111 13.81 17.42 11.46
N GLU A 112 14.05 17.38 10.15
CA GLU A 112 14.53 18.50 9.36
C GLU A 112 13.36 19.18 8.63
N PRO A 113 13.40 20.49 8.33
CA PRO A 113 12.37 21.12 7.50
C PRO A 113 12.19 20.41 6.15
N TRP A 114 10.96 20.02 5.83
CA TRP A 114 10.62 19.39 4.55
C TRP A 114 10.42 20.44 3.45
N GLU A 115 10.97 20.15 2.26
CA GLU A 115 10.69 20.88 1.04
C GLU A 115 10.24 19.91 -0.07
N GLU A 116 9.23 20.35 -0.82
CA GLU A 116 8.70 19.59 -1.95
C GLU A 116 9.67 19.59 -3.14
N GLU A 117 10.09 18.39 -3.58
CA GLU A 117 11.02 18.24 -4.70
C GLU A 117 10.57 17.16 -5.69
N TRP A 118 10.65 17.50 -6.99
CA TRP A 118 10.48 16.55 -8.09
C TRP A 118 11.83 16.13 -8.65
N THR A 119 12.16 14.85 -8.53
CA THR A 119 13.40 14.28 -9.06
C THR A 119 13.15 13.62 -10.42
N GLY A 120 13.93 13.99 -11.43
CA GLY A 120 13.99 13.26 -12.70
C GLY A 120 14.79 11.98 -12.54
N LEU A 121 14.22 10.83 -12.90
CA LEU A 121 14.86 9.53 -12.78
C LEU A 121 14.85 8.82 -14.13
N ASP A 122 15.95 8.14 -14.45
CA ASP A 122 16.06 7.39 -15.71
C ASP A 122 15.27 6.09 -15.69
N ARG A 123 14.85 5.62 -14.51
CA ARG A 123 14.12 4.37 -14.29
C ARG A 123 13.09 4.57 -13.18
N TYR A 124 12.18 3.62 -13.05
CA TYR A 124 11.20 3.62 -11.97
C TYR A 124 11.87 3.73 -10.59
N LEU A 125 11.23 4.47 -9.66
CA LEU A 125 11.82 4.91 -8.39
C LEU A 125 12.48 3.77 -7.58
N ARG A 126 11.92 2.55 -7.63
CA ARG A 126 12.43 1.39 -6.88
C ARG A 126 13.81 0.93 -7.39
N TYR A 127 14.20 1.31 -8.60
CA TYR A 127 15.48 0.94 -9.21
C TYR A 127 16.56 2.01 -9.07
N GLN A 128 16.21 3.25 -8.73
CA GLN A 128 17.16 4.35 -8.56
C GLN A 128 16.88 5.23 -7.33
N PRO A 129 16.63 4.65 -6.13
CA PRO A 129 16.23 5.44 -4.97
C PRO A 129 17.31 6.43 -4.51
N ARG A 130 18.59 6.16 -4.78
CA ARG A 130 19.74 6.95 -4.27
C ARG A 130 19.75 8.43 -4.66
N PHE A 131 18.98 8.83 -5.67
CA PHE A 131 18.90 10.22 -6.14
C PHE A 131 17.74 11.00 -5.53
N LEU A 132 16.89 10.34 -4.75
CA LEU A 132 15.78 10.97 -4.06
C LEU A 132 16.27 11.69 -2.80
N PRO A 133 15.63 12.80 -2.41
CA PRO A 133 15.92 13.49 -1.15
C PRO A 133 15.75 12.55 0.05
N VAL A 134 16.52 12.82 1.11
CA VAL A 134 16.54 12.01 2.33
C VAL A 134 16.09 12.87 3.51
N TYR A 135 15.15 12.35 4.29
CA TYR A 135 14.66 12.97 5.52
C TYR A 135 14.70 11.97 6.66
N THR A 136 14.88 12.46 7.89
CA THR A 136 14.78 11.62 9.09
C THR A 136 13.38 11.73 9.66
N ALA A 137 12.69 10.60 9.82
CA ALA A 137 11.37 10.60 10.44
C ALA A 137 11.47 10.85 11.96
N ASP A 138 10.66 11.79 12.43
CA ASP A 138 10.36 11.97 13.86
C ASP A 138 9.16 11.11 14.25
N ARG A 139 8.04 11.27 13.52
CA ARG A 139 6.81 10.46 13.66
C ARG A 139 6.28 10.01 12.31
N ILE A 140 5.72 8.81 12.26
CA ILE A 140 5.01 8.24 11.11
C ILE A 140 3.62 7.83 11.56
N GLU A 141 2.59 8.28 10.85
CA GLU A 141 1.20 7.88 11.06
C GLU A 141 0.75 7.00 9.90
N LEU A 142 0.33 5.77 10.20
CA LEU A 142 -0.12 4.80 9.22
C LEU A 142 -1.63 4.92 9.04
N SER A 143 -2.08 5.07 7.80
CA SER A 143 -3.51 4.88 7.48
C SER A 143 -3.87 3.38 7.49
N PRO A 144 -5.14 3.00 7.68
CA PRO A 144 -5.59 1.63 7.46
C PRO A 144 -5.14 1.13 6.08
N TYR A 145 -4.64 -0.09 6.00
CA TYR A 145 -4.35 -0.73 4.71
C TYR A 145 -5.60 -1.39 4.17
N THR A 146 -5.93 -1.12 2.91
CA THR A 146 -7.19 -1.56 2.30
C THR A 146 -6.98 -2.54 1.14
N LEU A 147 -8.03 -3.24 0.74
CA LEU A 147 -8.01 -4.06 -0.48
C LEU A 147 -7.74 -3.21 -1.73
N ASP A 148 -8.20 -1.95 -1.76
CA ASP A 148 -7.94 -1.04 -2.88
C ASP A 148 -6.45 -0.69 -3.00
N ASP A 149 -5.74 -0.55 -1.88
CA ASP A 149 -4.29 -0.35 -1.87
C ASP A 149 -3.58 -1.56 -2.48
N PHE A 150 -4.01 -2.77 -2.12
CA PHE A 150 -3.51 -4.02 -2.67
C PHE A 150 -3.78 -4.12 -4.17
N ILE A 151 -5.03 -3.91 -4.61
CA ILE A 151 -5.44 -3.96 -6.02
C ILE A 151 -4.62 -2.95 -6.82
N THR A 152 -4.54 -1.71 -6.35
CA THR A 152 -3.86 -0.62 -7.07
C THR A 152 -2.37 -0.90 -7.28
N PHE A 153 -1.71 -1.51 -6.30
CA PHE A 153 -0.30 -1.88 -6.38
C PHE A 153 -0.05 -3.05 -7.32
N ASN A 154 -0.90 -4.08 -7.23
CA ASN A 154 -0.72 -5.38 -7.89
C ASN A 154 -1.37 -5.47 -9.27
N SER A 155 -2.19 -4.49 -9.66
CA SER A 155 -2.79 -4.43 -10.99
C SER A 155 -1.68 -4.30 -12.06
N PRO A 156 -1.67 -5.18 -13.08
CA PRO A 156 -0.72 -5.10 -14.18
C PRO A 156 -0.70 -3.73 -14.87
N LEU A 157 0.47 -3.30 -15.34
CA LEU A 157 0.59 -2.05 -16.11
C LEU A 157 0.22 -2.21 -17.60
N ASN A 158 0.08 -3.44 -18.09
CA ASN A 158 -0.21 -3.72 -19.48
C ASN A 158 -1.53 -4.48 -19.61
N ASP A 159 -2.26 -4.20 -20.69
CA ASP A 159 -3.58 -4.73 -21.01
C ASP A 159 -3.59 -6.23 -21.29
N SER A 160 -2.47 -6.78 -21.76
CA SER A 160 -2.33 -8.21 -22.10
C SER A 160 -1.98 -9.13 -20.92
N THR A 161 -1.90 -8.60 -19.69
CA THR A 161 -1.50 -9.38 -18.51
C THR A 161 -2.62 -9.38 -17.49
N LEU A 162 -2.91 -10.57 -16.97
CA LEU A 162 -3.76 -10.79 -15.81
C LEU A 162 -2.89 -11.25 -14.65
N SER A 163 -3.24 -10.80 -13.44
CA SER A 163 -2.67 -11.34 -12.21
C SER A 163 -3.76 -12.10 -11.46
N LEU A 164 -3.53 -13.38 -11.20
CA LEU A 164 -4.33 -14.16 -10.27
C LEU A 164 -3.66 -14.15 -8.91
N TYR A 165 -4.41 -13.81 -7.88
CA TYR A 165 -4.01 -13.85 -6.49
C TYR A 165 -4.88 -14.86 -5.74
N THR A 166 -4.27 -15.81 -5.05
CA THR A 166 -4.96 -16.78 -4.21
C THR A 166 -4.61 -16.56 -2.75
N PHE A 167 -5.59 -16.18 -1.94
CA PHE A 167 -5.43 -15.94 -0.51
C PHE A 167 -5.93 -17.12 0.30
N TYR A 168 -5.17 -17.54 1.31
CA TYR A 168 -5.48 -18.73 2.11
C TYR A 168 -4.99 -18.60 3.56
N LYS A 169 -5.62 -19.34 4.47
CA LYS A 169 -5.28 -19.35 5.90
C LYS A 169 -4.47 -20.55 6.36
N ASN A 170 -4.51 -21.68 5.64
CA ASN A 170 -3.73 -22.87 5.95
C ASN A 170 -3.10 -23.45 4.69
N GLU A 171 -1.87 -23.94 4.79
CA GLU A 171 -1.19 -24.56 3.62
C GLU A 171 -1.94 -25.78 3.07
N GLU A 172 -2.71 -26.48 3.90
CA GLU A 172 -3.55 -27.59 3.47
C GLU A 172 -4.64 -27.16 2.47
N ASP A 173 -5.12 -25.91 2.58
CA ASP A 173 -6.08 -25.32 1.66
C ASP A 173 -5.44 -25.05 0.28
N LEU A 174 -4.10 -24.99 0.22
CA LEU A 174 -3.35 -24.79 -1.01
C LEU A 174 -3.20 -26.07 -1.84
N ALA A 175 -3.38 -27.27 -1.27
CA ALA A 175 -3.23 -28.54 -2.00
C ALA A 175 -4.20 -28.66 -3.19
N PHE A 176 -5.23 -27.81 -3.22
CA PHE A 176 -6.20 -27.64 -4.29
C PHE A 176 -5.66 -26.92 -5.55
N THR A 177 -4.49 -26.28 -5.45
CA THR A 177 -3.94 -25.40 -6.48
C THR A 177 -3.47 -26.12 -7.75
N SER A 178 -3.02 -27.37 -7.69
CA SER A 178 -2.43 -28.01 -8.88
C SER A 178 -3.46 -28.28 -9.99
N GLU A 179 -4.63 -28.82 -9.67
CA GLU A 179 -5.71 -29.08 -10.64
C GLU A 179 -6.36 -27.78 -11.14
N ALA A 180 -6.58 -26.82 -10.24
CA ALA A 180 -7.11 -25.51 -10.61
C ALA A 180 -6.15 -24.78 -11.57
N ASN A 181 -4.84 -24.83 -11.34
CA ASN A 181 -3.84 -24.18 -12.19
C ASN A 181 -3.83 -24.72 -13.61
N GLU A 182 -3.89 -26.06 -13.76
CA GLU A 182 -3.89 -26.70 -15.08
C GLU A 182 -5.11 -26.23 -15.88
N LYS A 183 -6.30 -26.26 -15.26
CA LYS A 183 -7.56 -25.83 -15.88
C LYS A 183 -7.63 -24.33 -16.15
N LEU A 184 -7.14 -23.49 -15.23
CA LEU A 184 -7.13 -22.04 -15.44
C LEU A 184 -6.20 -21.64 -16.59
N ARG A 185 -5.08 -22.34 -16.76
CA ARG A 185 -4.15 -22.10 -17.88
C ARG A 185 -4.72 -22.50 -19.25
N GLU A 186 -5.60 -23.48 -19.29
CA GLU A 186 -6.27 -23.91 -20.54
C GLU A 186 -7.19 -22.85 -21.11
N HIS A 187 -7.64 -21.88 -20.31
CA HIS A 187 -8.61 -20.84 -20.68
C HIS A 187 -7.98 -19.45 -20.84
N LEU A 188 -6.66 -19.37 -20.97
CA LEU A 188 -5.98 -18.12 -21.29
C LEU A 188 -5.91 -17.96 -22.80
N GLY A 189 -6.41 -16.84 -23.32
CA GLY A 189 -6.30 -16.53 -24.74
C GLY A 189 -4.83 -16.56 -25.20
N GLU A 190 -4.59 -16.85 -26.49
CA GLU A 190 -3.24 -17.05 -27.06
C GLU A 190 -2.25 -15.90 -26.80
N ARG A 191 -2.77 -14.70 -26.51
CA ARG A 191 -2.00 -13.47 -26.28
C ARG A 191 -1.96 -13.01 -24.83
N GLU A 192 -2.80 -13.59 -23.98
CA GLU A 192 -2.86 -13.21 -22.57
C GLU A 192 -1.76 -13.91 -21.78
N ARG A 193 -1.20 -13.20 -20.81
CA ARG A 193 -0.26 -13.76 -19.84
C ARG A 193 -0.91 -13.71 -18.48
N MET A 194 -0.83 -14.83 -17.76
CA MET A 194 -1.24 -14.87 -16.37
C MET A 194 -0.02 -15.04 -15.47
N THR A 195 0.13 -14.13 -14.52
CA THR A 195 0.96 -14.37 -13.33
C THR A 195 0.07 -14.89 -12.22
N TRP A 196 0.55 -15.88 -11.48
CA TRP A 196 -0.17 -16.41 -10.33
C TRP A 196 0.71 -16.36 -9.10
N GLU A 197 0.18 -15.75 -8.06
CA GLU A 197 0.81 -15.69 -6.74
C GLU A 197 -0.19 -16.12 -5.66
N SER A 198 0.31 -16.82 -4.65
CA SER A 198 -0.48 -17.26 -3.51
C SER A 198 0.01 -16.56 -2.24
N PHE A 199 -0.93 -16.10 -1.42
CA PHE A 199 -0.68 -15.31 -0.22
C PHE A 199 -1.27 -16.02 1.00
N TYR A 200 -0.38 -16.42 1.90
CA TYR A 200 -0.76 -16.83 3.24
C TYR A 200 -1.19 -15.59 4.03
N LEU A 201 -2.42 -15.56 4.49
CA LEU A 201 -2.93 -14.50 5.35
C LEU A 201 -2.80 -14.93 6.80
N HIS A 202 -1.79 -14.36 7.47
CA HIS A 202 -1.64 -14.51 8.90
C HIS A 202 -2.81 -13.86 9.64
N SER A 203 -3.08 -14.34 10.86
CA SER A 203 -4.03 -13.69 11.76
C SER A 203 -3.66 -12.22 11.95
N GLY A 204 -4.65 -11.33 11.85
CA GLY A 204 -4.43 -9.89 12.03
C GLY A 204 -3.89 -9.19 10.79
N ASN A 205 -3.83 -9.86 9.64
CA ASN A 205 -3.61 -9.17 8.38
C ASN A 205 -4.79 -8.24 8.06
N PRO A 206 -4.58 -6.96 7.72
CA PRO A 206 -5.67 -6.02 7.47
C PRO A 206 -6.60 -6.43 6.32
N LEU A 207 -6.14 -7.27 5.38
CA LEU A 207 -6.98 -7.77 4.28
C LEU A 207 -7.92 -8.92 4.69
N GLU A 208 -7.73 -9.51 5.87
CA GLU A 208 -8.48 -10.69 6.31
C GLU A 208 -9.99 -10.41 6.35
N GLU A 209 -10.39 -9.23 6.82
CA GLU A 209 -11.80 -8.82 6.92
C GLU A 209 -12.41 -8.48 5.55
N GLU A 210 -11.62 -7.94 4.62
CA GLU A 210 -12.10 -7.51 3.31
C GLU A 210 -12.26 -8.65 2.30
N LEU A 211 -11.45 -9.71 2.43
CA LEU A 211 -11.43 -10.82 1.48
C LEU A 211 -12.53 -11.86 1.71
N ALA A 212 -13.24 -11.82 2.84
CA ALA A 212 -14.32 -12.78 3.17
C ALA A 212 -13.92 -14.25 2.93
N LEU A 213 -12.74 -14.64 3.42
CA LEU A 213 -12.11 -15.94 3.18
C LEU A 213 -13.00 -17.11 3.62
N ASP A 214 -13.27 -18.03 2.69
CA ASP A 214 -13.94 -19.31 2.97
C ASP A 214 -13.54 -20.40 1.96
N PRO A 215 -12.62 -21.34 2.29
CA PRO A 215 -11.37 -21.18 3.05
C PRO A 215 -10.27 -20.44 2.27
N VAL A 216 -10.53 -20.16 0.98
CA VAL A 216 -9.63 -19.53 0.03
C VAL A 216 -10.41 -18.46 -0.74
N THR A 217 -9.75 -17.37 -1.10
CA THR A 217 -10.31 -16.35 -2.00
C THR A 217 -9.38 -16.14 -3.18
N HIS A 218 -9.95 -16.09 -4.38
CA HIS A 218 -9.26 -15.81 -5.62
C HIS A 218 -9.60 -14.40 -6.09
N LEU A 219 -8.60 -13.64 -6.52
CA LEU A 219 -8.73 -12.30 -7.05
C LEU A 219 -8.01 -12.22 -8.39
N VAL A 220 -8.75 -11.92 -9.47
CA VAL A 220 -8.17 -11.64 -10.79
C VAL A 220 -8.10 -10.15 -11.00
N LEU A 221 -6.91 -9.66 -11.34
CA LEU A 221 -6.64 -8.28 -11.68
C LEU A 221 -6.22 -8.15 -13.14
N SER A 222 -6.68 -7.08 -13.78
CA SER A 222 -6.19 -6.59 -15.06
C SER A 222 -5.59 -5.19 -14.90
N HIS A 223 -5.22 -4.56 -16.02
CA HIS A 223 -4.78 -3.17 -16.02
C HIS A 223 -5.87 -2.16 -15.59
N GLU A 224 -7.15 -2.53 -15.66
CA GLU A 224 -8.27 -1.69 -15.21
C GLU A 224 -8.58 -1.86 -13.71
N GLY A 225 -7.95 -2.84 -13.05
CA GLY A 225 -8.15 -3.14 -11.64
C GLY A 225 -8.74 -4.53 -11.41
N LYS A 226 -9.66 -4.64 -10.44
CA LYS A 226 -10.32 -5.90 -10.09
C LYS A 226 -11.33 -6.30 -11.18
N GLU A 227 -11.15 -7.51 -11.70
CA GLU A 227 -12.09 -8.14 -12.64
C GLU A 227 -13.10 -9.02 -11.90
N ILE A 228 -12.61 -9.99 -11.13
CA ILE A 228 -13.43 -10.92 -10.35
C ILE A 228 -12.75 -11.24 -9.02
N MET A 229 -13.57 -11.42 -7.99
CA MET A 229 -13.17 -11.94 -6.69
C MET A 229 -14.16 -13.03 -6.26
N SER A 230 -13.69 -14.25 -6.03
CA SER A 230 -14.54 -15.39 -5.69
C SER A 230 -13.83 -16.41 -4.81
N ASN A 231 -14.61 -17.10 -3.98
CA ASN A 231 -14.14 -18.24 -3.18
C ASN A 231 -14.29 -19.57 -3.92
N ASP A 232 -14.90 -19.59 -5.13
CA ASP A 232 -14.97 -20.76 -6.00
C ASP A 232 -14.11 -20.56 -7.25
N TRP A 233 -13.03 -21.33 -7.36
CA TRP A 233 -12.16 -21.33 -8.54
C TRP A 233 -12.89 -21.64 -9.85
N ARG A 234 -14.05 -22.32 -9.81
CA ARG A 234 -14.85 -22.60 -11.02
C ARG A 234 -15.42 -21.33 -11.60
N GLU A 235 -15.85 -20.39 -10.76
CA GLU A 235 -16.33 -19.08 -11.23
C GLU A 235 -15.20 -18.29 -11.89
N VAL A 236 -13.97 -18.39 -11.35
CA VAL A 236 -12.78 -17.80 -11.96
C VAL A 236 -12.46 -18.44 -13.31
N ALA A 237 -12.56 -19.77 -13.41
CA ALA A 237 -12.33 -20.49 -14.66
C ALA A 237 -13.40 -20.14 -15.73
N ASP A 238 -14.67 -20.09 -15.33
CA ASP A 238 -15.78 -19.70 -16.20
C ASP A 238 -15.62 -18.24 -16.69
N TYR A 239 -15.16 -17.34 -15.81
CA TYR A 239 -14.82 -15.96 -16.17
C TYR A 239 -13.72 -15.90 -17.24
N LEU A 240 -12.61 -16.59 -17.03
CA LEU A 240 -11.49 -16.60 -17.99
C LEU A 240 -11.90 -17.19 -19.34
N LYS A 241 -12.67 -18.28 -19.31
CA LYS A 241 -13.20 -18.90 -20.52
C LYS A 241 -14.13 -17.95 -21.30
N HIS A 242 -15.00 -17.22 -20.60
CA HIS A 242 -15.89 -16.27 -21.26
C HIS A 242 -15.10 -15.15 -21.95
N ARG A 243 -14.01 -14.69 -21.31
CA ARG A 243 -13.12 -13.67 -21.84
C ARG A 243 -12.32 -14.14 -23.06
N GLU A 244 -11.98 -15.42 -23.15
CA GLU A 244 -11.33 -16.01 -24.33
C GLU A 244 -12.23 -15.94 -25.59
N ASP A 245 -13.55 -16.00 -25.40
CA ASP A 245 -14.54 -15.96 -26.48
C ASP A 245 -14.85 -14.55 -27.02
N GLU A 246 -14.34 -13.48 -26.38
CA GLU A 246 -14.53 -12.06 -26.77
C GLU A 246 -13.46 -11.56 -27.76
#